data_AF-A0A4R0JKN1-F1
#
_entry.id   AF-A0A4R0JKN1-F1
#
_cell.length_a   1.000
_cell.length_b   1.000
_cell.length_c   1.000
_cell.angle_alpha   90.00
_cell.angle_beta   90.00
_cell.angle_gamma   90.00
#
_symmetry.space_group_name_H-M   'P 1'
#
loop_
_entity.id
_entity.type
_entity.pdbx_description
1 polymer ?
#
loop_
_entity_poly.entity_id
_entity_poly.type
_entity_poly.pdbx_seq_one_letter_code
_entity_poly.pdbx_strand_id
1 'polypeptide(L)'
;MACETGRIDPRGHPRHREPAWRCARRPAADIVHGLLAEAPDLDPEVSTRMTGVMVTIVRRAAARGEIPTADVPDRVLTAPTNLLRHGMLFTREPVAESTLTSLVDDVFLPLVRVT
;
A
#
# COMPACT_ATOMS: atom_id res chain seq x y z
N MET A 1 22.58 4.62 -21.48
CA MET A 1 23.45 4.93 -20.32
C MET A 1 23.45 3.72 -19.39
N ALA A 2 24.55 2.97 -19.34
CA ALA A 2 24.71 1.80 -18.49
C ALA A 2 25.39 2.23 -17.17
N CYS A 3 24.85 1.80 -16.03
CA CYS A 3 25.55 1.92 -14.75
C CYS A 3 26.60 0.81 -14.70
N GLU A 4 27.85 1.19 -14.94
CA GLU A 4 28.98 0.26 -14.87
C GLU A 4 29.33 0.09 -13.39
N THR A 5 28.83 -0.98 -12.77
CA THR A 5 29.30 -1.38 -11.44
C THR A 5 30.69 -1.98 -11.64
N GLY A 6 31.69 -1.11 -11.66
CA GLY A 6 33.09 -1.47 -11.82
C GLY A 6 33.54 -2.37 -10.68
N ARG A 7 33.52 -3.68 -10.92
CA ARG A 7 34.54 -4.58 -10.38
C ARG A 7 34.89 -5.63 -11.44
N ILE A 8 36.05 -5.42 -12.05
CA ILE A 8 36.63 -6.28 -13.07
C ILE A 8 37.14 -7.55 -12.35
N ASP A 9 36.78 -8.73 -12.87
CA ASP A 9 37.40 -10.01 -12.47
C ASP A 9 38.92 -9.91 -12.74
N PRO A 10 39.83 -10.52 -11.95
CA PRO A 10 41.28 -10.50 -12.22
C PRO A 10 41.71 -10.86 -13.67
N ARG A 11 40.81 -11.41 -14.50
CA ARG A 11 41.04 -11.71 -15.94
C ARG A 11 40.45 -10.70 -16.94
N GLY A 12 39.92 -9.55 -16.51
CA GLY A 12 39.52 -8.49 -17.43
C GLY A 12 38.17 -8.66 -18.15
N HIS A 13 37.35 -9.66 -17.78
CA HIS A 13 36.06 -9.91 -18.44
C HIS A 13 34.88 -9.26 -17.69
N PRO A 14 33.94 -8.59 -18.41
CA PRO A 14 32.72 -8.09 -17.80
C PRO A 14 31.79 -9.25 -17.44
N ARG A 15 31.54 -9.48 -16.14
CA ARG A 15 30.55 -10.46 -15.68
C ARG A 15 29.15 -9.87 -15.82
N HIS A 16 28.29 -10.60 -16.53
CA HIS A 16 26.82 -10.47 -16.64
C HIS A 16 26.23 -9.05 -16.65
N ARG A 17 25.70 -8.65 -17.80
CA ARG A 17 24.84 -7.45 -17.94
C ARG A 17 23.48 -7.72 -17.27
N GLU A 18 23.29 -7.25 -16.06
CA GLU A 18 21.95 -7.13 -15.47
C GLU A 18 21.18 -5.95 -16.09
N PRO A 19 19.84 -6.03 -16.18
CA PRO A 19 19.04 -4.93 -16.70
C PRO A 19 19.10 -3.71 -15.76
N ALA A 20 19.29 -2.52 -16.35
CA ALA A 20 19.62 -1.27 -15.66
C ALA A 20 18.63 -0.84 -14.55
N TRP A 21 17.39 -1.36 -14.55
CA TRP A 21 16.40 -1.09 -13.51
C TRP A 21 16.79 -1.65 -12.14
N ARG A 22 17.70 -2.65 -12.05
CA ARG A 22 18.21 -3.20 -10.78
C ARG A 22 19.22 -2.31 -10.07
N CYS A 23 19.94 -1.45 -10.80
CA CYS A 23 20.93 -0.51 -10.23
C CYS A 23 20.30 0.82 -9.77
N ALA A 24 19.09 1.12 -10.23
CA ALA A 24 18.35 2.27 -9.77
C ALA A 24 17.89 2.04 -8.33
N ARG A 25 18.73 2.40 -7.35
CA ARG A 25 18.20 2.90 -6.07
C ARG A 25 17.11 3.91 -6.42
N ARG A 26 15.96 3.85 -5.77
CA ARG A 26 14.87 4.82 -5.95
C ARG A 26 14.95 5.89 -4.86
N PRO A 27 15.92 6.83 -4.90
CA PRO A 27 16.06 7.85 -3.85
C PRO A 27 14.76 8.65 -3.67
N ALA A 28 13.97 8.84 -4.73
CA ALA A 28 12.67 9.50 -4.62
C ALA A 28 11.67 8.77 -3.71
N ALA A 29 11.68 7.43 -3.67
CA ALA A 29 10.75 6.69 -2.81
C ALA A 29 11.13 6.81 -1.34
N ASP A 30 12.43 6.73 -1.02
CA ASP A 30 12.94 6.86 0.34
C ASP A 30 12.78 8.30 0.86
N ILE A 31 12.95 9.30 -0.02
CA ILE A 31 12.72 10.72 0.31
C ILE A 31 11.24 10.99 0.56
N VAL A 32 10.35 10.49 -0.30
CA VAL A 32 8.89 10.64 -0.10
C VAL A 32 8.47 9.92 1.18
N HIS A 33 8.97 8.71 1.42
CA HIS A 33 8.68 7.97 2.65
C HIS A 33 9.17 8.71 3.89
N GLY A 34 10.40 9.23 3.87
CA GLY A 34 10.95 10.04 4.96
C GLY A 34 10.14 11.31 5.22
N LEU A 35 9.76 12.05 4.17
CA LEU A 35 8.94 13.25 4.30
C LEU A 35 7.53 12.95 4.83
N LEU A 36 6.93 11.82 4.43
CA LEU A 36 5.63 11.38 4.94
C LEU A 36 5.71 10.93 6.41
N ALA A 37 6.82 10.38 6.88
CA ALA A 37 6.97 9.99 8.28
C ALA A 37 6.94 11.18 9.25
N GLU A 38 7.34 12.37 8.78
CA GLU A 38 7.28 13.62 9.56
C GLU A 38 5.88 14.24 9.59
N ALA A 39 4.91 13.71 8.82
CA ALA A 39 3.53 14.16 8.86
C ALA A 39 2.77 13.43 9.98
N PRO A 40 2.31 14.13 11.04
CA PRO A 40 1.68 13.50 12.21
C PRO A 40 0.39 12.73 11.86
N ASP A 41 -0.29 13.10 10.77
CA ASP A 41 -1.50 12.43 10.29
C ASP A 41 -1.22 11.06 9.63
N LEU A 42 0.06 10.67 9.50
CA LEU A 42 0.50 9.47 8.78
C LEU A 42 1.26 8.46 9.64
N ASP A 43 1.17 8.59 10.97
CA ASP A 43 1.82 7.71 11.92
C ASP A 43 1.70 6.21 11.52
N PRO A 44 2.83 5.49 11.39
CA PRO A 44 2.85 4.06 11.09
C PRO A 44 2.01 3.22 12.07
N GLU A 45 1.97 3.58 13.36
CA GLU A 45 1.15 2.87 14.36
C GLU A 45 -0.34 2.98 14.03
N VAL A 46 -0.80 4.14 13.55
CA VAL A 46 -2.19 4.34 13.12
C VAL A 46 -2.51 3.40 11.96
N SER A 47 -1.60 3.23 11.00
CA SER A 47 -1.77 2.30 9.89
C SER A 47 -1.89 0.85 10.36
N THR A 48 -1.02 0.40 11.28
CA THR A 48 -1.07 -0.96 11.84
C THR A 48 -2.36 -1.20 12.63
N ARG A 49 -2.78 -0.22 13.43
CA ARG A 49 -4.05 -0.28 14.18
C ARG A 49 -5.25 -0.39 13.24
N MET A 50 -5.26 0.40 12.16
CA MET A 50 -6.33 0.39 11.17
C MET A 50 -6.47 -0.98 10.50
N THR A 51 -5.35 -1.64 10.14
CA THR A 51 -5.38 -3.01 9.62
C THR A 51 -5.99 -4.00 10.61
N GLY A 52 -5.62 -3.92 11.89
CA GLY A 52 -6.21 -4.77 12.94
C GLY A 52 -7.72 -4.58 13.11
N VAL A 53 -8.21 -3.34 12.96
CA VAL A 53 -9.64 -3.04 12.95
C VAL A 53 -10.32 -3.69 11.74
N MET A 54 -9.75 -3.56 10.54
CA MET A 54 -10.30 -4.18 9.32
C MET A 54 -10.40 -5.70 9.43
N VAL A 55 -9.36 -6.37 9.97
CA VAL A 55 -9.40 -7.82 10.26
C VAL A 55 -10.60 -8.16 11.14
N THR A 56 -10.81 -7.38 12.20
CA THR A 56 -11.91 -7.61 13.14
C THR A 56 -13.27 -7.41 12.48
N ILE A 57 -13.42 -6.38 11.65
CA ILE A 57 -14.67 -6.08 10.91
C ILE A 57 -15.01 -7.24 9.97
N VAL A 58 -14.07 -7.66 9.13
CA VAL A 58 -14.26 -8.74 8.15
C VAL A 58 -14.60 -10.06 8.84
N ARG A 59 -13.88 -10.42 9.91
CA ARG A 59 -14.19 -11.64 10.69
C ARG A 59 -15.60 -11.61 11.27
N ARG A 60 -16.05 -10.47 11.78
CA ARG A 60 -17.39 -10.32 12.33
C ARG A 60 -18.47 -10.34 11.25
N ALA A 61 -18.22 -9.72 10.10
CA ALA A 61 -19.14 -9.76 8.97
C ALA A 61 -19.34 -11.19 8.44
N ALA A 62 -18.25 -11.95 8.29
CA ALA A 62 -18.32 -13.36 7.91
C ALA A 62 -19.08 -14.20 8.94
N ALA A 63 -18.83 -13.98 10.24
CA ALA A 63 -19.55 -14.67 11.31
C ALA A 63 -21.07 -14.38 11.31
N ARG A 64 -21.49 -13.21 10.81
CA ARG A 64 -22.92 -12.85 10.63
C ARG A 64 -23.50 -13.34 9.29
N GLY A 65 -22.69 -13.91 8.40
CA GLY A 65 -23.11 -14.30 7.06
C GLY A 65 -23.31 -13.12 6.09
N GLU A 66 -22.77 -11.94 6.40
CA GLU A 66 -22.88 -10.76 5.52
C GLU A 66 -21.93 -10.82 4.32
N ILE A 67 -20.85 -11.59 4.45
CA ILE A 67 -19.85 -11.86 3.41
C ILE A 67 -19.51 -13.36 3.40
N PRO A 68 -19.06 -13.91 2.26
CA PRO A 68 -18.85 -15.36 2.12
C PRO A 68 -17.70 -15.91 2.97
N THR A 69 -16.64 -15.13 3.16
CA THR A 69 -15.45 -15.55 3.90
C THR A 69 -14.75 -14.39 4.61
N ALA A 70 -14.00 -14.70 5.67
CA ALA A 70 -13.08 -13.76 6.31
C ALA A 70 -11.66 -13.83 5.74
N ASP A 71 -11.38 -14.81 4.87
CA ASP A 71 -10.08 -15.00 4.20
C ASP A 71 -10.00 -14.11 2.97
N VAL A 72 -9.84 -12.81 3.23
CA VAL A 72 -9.78 -11.76 2.21
C VAL A 72 -8.31 -11.43 1.93
N PRO A 73 -7.88 -11.30 0.66
CA PRO A 73 -6.52 -10.91 0.31
C PRO A 73 -6.10 -9.62 1.00
N ASP A 74 -4.86 -9.54 1.48
CA ASP A 74 -4.32 -8.36 2.18
C ASP A 74 -4.52 -7.05 1.42
N ARG A 75 -4.44 -7.09 0.09
CA ARG A 75 -4.68 -5.93 -0.79
C ARG A 75 -6.11 -5.43 -0.73
N VAL A 76 -7.09 -6.33 -0.62
CA VAL A 76 -8.51 -5.97 -0.47
C VAL A 76 -8.78 -5.51 0.96
N LEU A 77 -8.23 -6.21 1.95
CA LEU A 77 -8.37 -5.86 3.37
C LEU A 77 -7.86 -4.44 3.69
N THR A 78 -6.74 -4.04 3.09
CA THR A 78 -6.11 -2.73 3.28
C THR A 78 -6.58 -1.66 2.30
N ALA A 79 -7.39 -2.02 1.29
CA ALA A 79 -7.85 -1.07 0.27
C ALA A 79 -8.58 0.15 0.85
N PRO A 80 -9.55 0.00 1.79
CA PRO A 80 -10.32 1.13 2.30
C PRO A 80 -9.43 2.20 2.94
N THR A 81 -8.47 1.74 3.75
CA THR A 81 -7.60 2.61 4.54
C THR A 81 -6.55 3.27 3.67
N ASN A 82 -6.02 2.55 2.67
CA ASN A 82 -5.08 3.07 1.69
C ASN A 82 -5.71 4.14 0.79
N LEU A 83 -6.93 3.90 0.29
CA LEU A 83 -7.66 4.85 -0.55
C LEU A 83 -8.04 6.12 0.22
N LEU A 84 -8.51 5.95 1.46
CA LEU A 84 -8.82 7.07 2.36
C LEU A 84 -7.58 7.94 2.61
N ARG A 85 -6.45 7.31 2.98
CA ARG A 85 -5.17 8.00 3.18
C ARG A 85 -4.69 8.70 1.91
N HIS A 86 -4.85 8.07 0.74
CA HIS A 86 -4.53 8.70 -0.54
C HIS A 86 -5.33 9.99 -0.75
N GLY A 87 -6.65 9.96 -0.51
CA GLY A 87 -7.48 11.17 -0.55
C GLY A 87 -6.92 12.27 0.35
N MET A 88 -6.77 11.98 1.65
CA MET A 88 -6.27 12.94 2.65
C MET A 88 -4.92 13.57 2.26
N LEU A 89 -4.00 12.77 1.74
CA LEU A 89 -2.66 13.20 1.36
C LEU A 89 -2.62 14.16 0.17
N PHE A 90 -3.44 13.89 -0.83
CA PHE A 90 -3.33 14.54 -2.12
C PHE A 90 -4.38 15.63 -2.34
N THR A 91 -5.58 15.50 -1.74
CA THR A 91 -6.63 16.53 -1.86
C THR A 91 -6.51 17.61 -0.78
N ARG A 92 -5.91 17.30 0.39
CA ARG A 92 -5.83 18.20 1.56
C ARG A 92 -7.19 18.75 2.04
N GLU A 93 -8.28 18.08 1.67
CA GLU A 93 -9.63 18.44 2.09
C GLU A 93 -10.10 17.48 3.19
N PRO A 94 -10.94 17.95 4.13
CA PRO A 94 -11.63 17.07 5.06
C PRO A 94 -12.40 15.98 4.29
N VAL A 95 -12.29 14.74 4.74
CA VAL A 95 -13.02 13.65 4.10
C VAL A 95 -14.50 13.79 4.42
N ALA A 96 -15.31 13.97 3.37
CA ALA A 96 -16.75 13.99 3.50
C ALA A 96 -17.28 12.59 3.86
N GLU A 97 -18.34 12.54 4.65
CA GLU A 97 -19.01 11.28 5.01
C GLU A 97 -19.44 10.49 3.77
N SER A 98 -19.94 11.19 2.73
CA SER A 98 -20.33 10.57 1.46
C SER A 98 -19.17 9.86 0.76
N THR A 99 -17.94 10.35 0.91
CA THR A 99 -16.74 9.70 0.39
C THR A 99 -16.47 8.40 1.13
N LEU A 100 -16.68 8.36 2.45
CA LEU A 100 -16.55 7.13 3.23
C LEU A 100 -17.58 6.09 2.79
N THR A 101 -18.85 6.49 2.65
CA THR A 101 -19.92 5.61 2.16
C THR A 101 -19.60 5.05 0.79
N SER A 102 -19.24 5.90 -0.18
CA SER A 102 -18.90 5.45 -1.54
C SER A 102 -17.69 4.52 -1.56
N LEU A 103 -16.66 4.79 -0.76
CA LEU A 103 -15.49 3.92 -0.65
C LEU A 103 -15.85 2.53 -0.11
N VAL A 104 -16.79 2.44 0.83
CA VAL A 104 -17.27 1.15 1.35
C VAL A 104 -18.17 0.45 0.34
N ASP A 105 -19.20 1.13 -0.16
CA ASP A 105 -20.27 0.54 -0.94
C ASP A 105 -19.87 0.26 -2.40
N ASP A 106 -19.11 1.16 -3.01
CA ASP A 106 -18.76 1.08 -4.43
C ASP A 106 -17.42 0.37 -4.67
N VAL A 107 -16.55 0.30 -3.65
CA VAL A 107 -15.20 -0.28 -3.80
C VAL A 107 -15.01 -1.50 -2.90
N PHE A 108 -15.12 -1.34 -1.58
CA PHE A 108 -14.74 -2.41 -0.66
C PHE A 108 -15.70 -3.60 -0.70
N LEU A 109 -17.01 -3.38 -0.58
CA LEU A 109 -18.00 -4.46 -0.56
C LEU A 109 -18.00 -5.29 -1.86
N PRO A 110 -17.94 -4.70 -3.06
CA PRO A 110 -17.81 -5.47 -4.30
C PRO A 110 -16.56 -6.37 -4.31
N LEU A 111 -15.42 -5.87 -3.84
CA LEU A 111 -14.18 -6.66 -3.78
C LEU A 111 -14.32 -7.84 -2.83
N VAL A 112 -14.86 -7.64 -1.63
CA VAL A 112 -15.01 -8.71 -0.63
C VAL A 112 -16.06 -9.75 -1.04
N ARG A 113 -17.07 -9.38 -1.84
CA ARG A 113 -18.12 -10.30 -2.29
C ARG A 113 -17.71 -11.20 -3.47
N VAL A 114 -16.73 -10.76 -4.26
CA VAL A 114 -16.21 -11.52 -5.41
C VAL A 114 -15.10 -12.48 -4.99
N THR A 115 -14.57 -12.33 -3.77
CA THR A 115 -13.53 -13.20 -3.21
C THR A 115 -14.15 -14.33 -2.39
#